data_AF-A0A9P0AY80-F1
#
_entry.id   AF-A0A9P0AY80-F1
#
_cell.length_a   1.000
_cell.length_b   1.000
_cell.length_c   1.000
_cell.angle_alpha   90.00
_cell.angle_beta   90.00
_cell.angle_gamma   90.00
#
_symmetry.space_group_name_H-M   'P 1'
#
loop_
_entity.id
_entity.type
_entity.pdbx_description
1 polymer ?
#
loop_
_entity_poly.entity_id
_entity_poly.type
_entity_poly.pdbx_seq_one_letter_code
_entity_poly.pdbx_strand_id
1 'polypeptide(L)'
;MKKYHQLLLLITSLISISLFLIYRHEYNRLHYVLEVFNFFGHPCNFTELQRSDNVLAQHDWGPIPVWQETETGYIYSAFITGKGEVRAIALQSDTKIVPRNCYFWFEEKKKPVVGKFKFSKVTNDEAAVLNSYFYNCNLVNIELVPYAISFSFKSKRENDMKKIMLTNTLDHSLTINTTICVTPSMYSKKRLFEFVSYHKLIGFDNFIFYHRDIPHRISKFMANVANRLDIKVSFLPFNYPKGDSPQIRLLVENECNLRTLGQTKYVVTLETNEYIVPRNALTITSFLRNVDEDSKRFSLPVQKFCIDNLDLKKPIALQSFDVSDDYNYNVVRYIYKNTKIDDVVTTNAIDKTLASIHKYVRCSLSPQKSHTDKTMMKFYTDFYRSTLVQLLIHDQI
;
A
#
# COMPACT_ATOMS: atom_id res chain seq x y z
N MET A 1 36.07 54.70 71.07
CA MET A 1 35.46 54.55 69.73
C MET A 1 35.72 53.20 69.01
N LYS A 2 36.72 52.39 69.40
CA LYS A 2 37.01 51.09 68.75
C LYS A 2 35.86 50.05 68.82
N LYS A 3 35.09 50.02 69.93
CA LYS A 3 33.98 49.07 70.10
C LYS A 3 32.82 49.27 69.09
N TYR A 4 32.49 50.53 68.78
CA TYR A 4 31.44 50.84 67.80
C TYR A 4 31.87 50.55 66.36
N HIS A 5 33.16 50.71 66.03
CA HIS A 5 33.69 50.33 64.72
C HIS A 5 33.67 48.82 64.49
N GLN A 6 33.98 48.02 65.51
CA GLN A 6 33.90 46.56 65.43
C GLN A 6 32.46 46.07 65.26
N LEU A 7 31.49 46.69 65.95
CA LEU A 7 30.08 46.37 65.78
C LEU A 7 29.58 46.72 64.37
N LEU A 8 29.96 47.89 63.85
CA LEU A 8 29.57 48.33 62.51
C LEU A 8 30.12 47.40 61.43
N LEU A 9 31.40 46.99 61.54
CA LEU A 9 32.02 46.02 60.63
C LEU A 9 31.28 44.68 60.63
N LEU A 10 30.88 44.18 61.81
CA LEU A 10 30.15 42.93 61.93
C LEU A 10 28.76 43.02 61.29
N ILE A 11 28.05 44.13 61.48
CA ILE A 11 26.76 44.40 60.83
C ILE A 11 26.92 44.47 59.31
N THR A 12 27.92 45.20 58.82
CA THR A 12 28.17 45.29 57.36
C THR A 12 28.52 43.93 56.75
N SER A 13 29.27 43.08 57.47
CA SER A 13 29.59 41.73 57.04
C SER A 13 28.33 40.86 56.97
N LEU A 14 27.45 40.91 57.97
CA LEU A 14 26.18 40.17 57.97
C LEU A 14 25.26 40.59 56.81
N ILE A 15 25.17 41.90 56.56
CA ILE A 15 24.39 42.43 55.43
C ILE A 15 24.97 41.97 54.10
N SER A 16 26.30 42.01 53.91
CA SER A 16 26.94 41.54 52.68
C SER A 16 26.71 40.05 52.42
N ILE A 17 26.77 39.21 53.46
CA ILE A 17 26.52 37.77 53.34
C ILE A 17 25.05 37.53 52.99
N SER A 18 24.12 38.27 53.59
CA SER A 18 22.69 38.12 53.34
C SER A 18 22.34 38.52 51.89
N LEU A 19 22.89 39.63 51.40
CA LEU A 19 22.77 40.05 50.01
C LEU A 19 23.37 39.03 49.04
N PHE A 20 24.53 38.46 49.36
CA PHE A 20 25.15 37.42 48.53
C PHE A 20 24.29 36.16 48.43
N LEU A 21 23.65 35.74 49.53
CA LEU A 21 22.75 34.58 49.54
C LEU A 21 21.49 34.82 48.70
N ILE A 22 20.90 36.02 48.80
CA ILE A 22 19.74 36.41 47.98
C ILE A 22 20.13 36.43 46.49
N TYR A 23 21.28 37.03 46.17
CA TYR A 23 21.77 37.08 44.79
C TYR A 23 22.00 35.67 44.22
N ARG A 24 22.62 34.77 45.00
CA ARG A 24 22.84 33.38 44.59
C ARG A 24 21.52 32.63 44.38
N HIS A 25 20.52 32.90 45.21
CA HIS A 25 19.20 32.28 45.07
C HIS A 25 18.49 32.70 43.78
N GLU A 26 18.44 34.01 43.49
CA GLU A 26 17.84 34.54 42.26
C GLU A 26 18.61 34.11 41.02
N TYR A 27 19.95 34.08 41.08
CA TYR A 27 20.77 33.58 39.98
C TYR A 27 20.46 32.12 39.64
N ASN A 28 20.39 31.25 40.65
CA ASN A 28 20.06 29.84 40.44
C ASN A 28 18.65 29.67 39.89
N ARG A 29 17.67 30.45 40.39
CA ARG A 29 16.29 30.43 39.88
C ARG A 29 16.24 30.83 38.40
N LEU A 30 16.98 31.87 38.02
CA LEU A 30 17.03 32.34 36.63
C LEU A 30 17.74 31.33 35.71
N HIS A 31 18.79 30.67 36.20
CA HIS A 31 19.47 29.60 35.47
C HIS A 31 18.54 28.42 35.20
N TYR A 32 17.77 27.97 36.20
CA TYR A 32 16.77 26.91 36.01
C TYR A 32 15.69 27.30 35.00
N VAL A 33 15.22 28.55 35.04
CA VAL A 33 14.24 29.04 34.06
C VAL A 33 14.83 29.09 32.65
N LEU A 34 16.08 29.54 32.49
CA LEU A 34 16.77 29.57 31.21
C LEU A 34 17.05 28.16 30.66
N GLU A 35 17.38 27.19 31.52
CA GLU A 35 17.56 25.79 31.14
C GLU A 35 16.26 25.17 30.61
N VAL A 36 15.13 25.45 31.27
CA VAL A 36 13.79 25.03 30.81
C VAL A 36 13.41 25.72 29.49
N PHE A 37 13.73 27.01 29.31
CA PHE A 37 13.51 27.70 28.04
C PHE A 37 14.42 27.19 26.91
N ASN A 38 15.64 26.76 27.23
CA ASN A 38 16.55 26.17 26.23
C ASN A 38 16.02 24.82 25.71
N PHE A 39 15.20 24.11 26.48
CA PHE A 39 14.49 22.92 26.01
C PHE A 39 13.41 23.22 24.96
N PHE A 40 12.77 24.40 25.03
CA PHE A 40 11.77 24.85 24.04
C PHE A 40 12.35 25.68 22.89
N GLY A 41 13.60 26.16 23.04
CA GLY A 41 14.25 27.08 22.10
C GLY A 41 15.06 26.42 20.99
N HIS A 42 15.33 25.12 21.06
CA HIS A 42 15.92 24.42 19.91
C HIS A 42 14.82 24.25 18.87
N PRO A 43 14.93 24.84 17.66
CA PRO A 43 14.05 24.46 16.58
C PRO A 43 14.29 22.97 16.36
N CYS A 44 13.34 22.13 16.78
CA CYS A 44 13.37 20.71 16.46
C CYS A 44 13.63 20.62 14.97
N ASN A 45 14.76 20.04 14.59
CA ASN A 45 15.12 19.91 13.20
C ASN A 45 14.03 19.03 12.59
N PHE A 46 13.09 19.61 11.84
CA PHE A 46 11.92 18.90 11.31
C PHE A 46 12.36 17.68 10.49
N THR A 47 13.55 17.76 9.89
CA THR A 47 14.24 16.69 9.17
C THR A 47 14.59 15.48 10.06
N GLU A 48 14.85 15.67 11.35
CA GLU A 48 15.12 14.59 12.31
C GLU A 48 13.81 13.94 12.81
N LEU A 49 12.74 14.71 12.98
CA LEU A 49 11.39 14.18 13.29
C LEU A 49 10.85 13.32 12.14
N GLN A 50 11.09 13.73 10.89
CA GLN A 50 10.74 12.97 9.68
C GLN A 50 11.56 11.68 9.56
N ARG A 51 12.74 11.63 10.21
CA ARG A 51 13.60 10.44 10.30
C ARG A 51 13.36 9.58 11.55
N SER A 52 12.38 9.91 12.38
CA SER A 52 12.07 9.04 13.51
C SER A 52 11.64 7.65 13.00
N ASP A 53 12.15 6.59 13.62
CA ASP A 53 11.95 5.20 13.17
C ASP A 53 10.46 4.81 13.01
N ASN A 54 9.57 5.48 13.74
CA ASN A 54 8.13 5.27 13.66
C ASN A 54 7.46 5.90 12.42
N VAL A 55 8.07 6.94 11.84
CA VAL A 55 7.61 7.58 10.59
C VAL A 55 8.22 6.87 9.37
N LEU A 56 9.45 6.36 9.49
CA LEU A 56 10.15 5.61 8.42
C LEU A 56 9.68 4.15 8.26
N ALA A 57 9.05 3.56 9.27
CA ALA A 57 8.64 2.14 9.23
C ALA A 57 7.54 1.85 8.18
N GLN A 58 6.72 2.84 7.82
CA GLN A 58 5.67 2.67 6.84
C GLN A 58 6.12 3.23 5.48
N HIS A 59 6.23 2.34 4.49
CA HIS A 59 6.52 2.75 3.12
C HIS A 59 5.41 3.66 2.61
N ASP A 60 5.77 4.85 2.13
CA ASP A 60 4.82 5.81 1.60
C ASP A 60 4.41 5.42 0.17
N TRP A 61 3.17 4.93 0.04
CA TRP A 61 2.56 4.62 -1.25
C TRP A 61 1.82 5.82 -1.87
N GLY A 62 1.96 7.01 -1.28
CA GLY A 62 1.22 8.21 -1.63
C GLY A 62 -0.07 8.38 -0.83
N PRO A 63 -0.90 9.37 -1.20
CA PRO A 63 -2.14 9.68 -0.50
C PRO A 63 -3.09 8.48 -0.44
N ILE A 64 -3.82 8.40 0.69
CA ILE A 64 -4.83 7.36 0.93
C ILE A 64 -5.96 7.54 -0.09
N PRO A 65 -6.21 6.55 -0.98
CA PRO A 65 -7.24 6.65 -2.00
C PRO A 65 -8.63 6.41 -1.40
N VAL A 66 -9.62 7.16 -1.85
CA VAL A 66 -11.03 7.00 -1.43
C VAL A 66 -11.91 7.27 -2.64
N TRP A 67 -12.95 6.45 -2.84
CA TRP A 67 -13.92 6.70 -3.90
C TRP A 67 -14.64 8.04 -3.67
N GLN A 68 -14.41 9.01 -4.55
CA GLN A 68 -15.07 10.31 -4.53
C GLN A 68 -16.19 10.34 -5.57
N GLU A 69 -17.41 10.61 -5.13
CA GLU A 69 -18.56 10.76 -6.03
C GLU A 69 -18.41 11.99 -6.94
N THR A 70 -18.74 11.82 -8.20
CA THR A 70 -18.83 12.87 -9.23
C THR A 70 -20.23 12.87 -9.83
N GLU A 71 -20.54 13.80 -10.74
CA GLU A 71 -21.90 13.92 -11.29
C GLU A 71 -22.40 12.66 -12.01
N THR A 72 -21.49 11.86 -12.56
CA THR A 72 -21.83 10.73 -13.43
C THR A 72 -21.13 9.44 -13.04
N GLY A 73 -20.53 9.39 -11.85
CA GLY A 73 -19.65 8.29 -11.49
C GLY A 73 -18.79 8.56 -10.26
N TYR A 74 -17.65 7.89 -10.17
CA TYR A 74 -16.75 7.96 -9.03
C TYR A 74 -15.29 7.98 -9.49
N ILE A 75 -14.41 8.64 -8.75
CA ILE A 75 -12.97 8.64 -9.00
C ILE A 75 -12.26 8.14 -7.75
N TYR A 76 -11.35 7.19 -7.89
CA TYR A 76 -10.70 6.53 -6.74
C TYR A 76 -9.34 7.12 -6.40
N SER A 77 -8.45 7.16 -7.40
CA SER A 77 -7.06 7.58 -7.23
C SER A 77 -6.51 8.16 -8.52
N ALA A 78 -5.45 8.96 -8.39
CA ALA A 78 -4.79 9.62 -9.50
C ALA A 78 -3.26 9.60 -9.32
N PHE A 79 -2.54 9.39 -10.43
CA PHE A 79 -1.11 9.14 -10.46
C PHE A 79 -0.45 10.04 -11.49
N ILE A 80 0.71 10.61 -11.15
CA ILE A 80 1.56 11.30 -12.11
C ILE A 80 2.37 10.24 -12.83
N THR A 81 2.10 10.02 -14.11
CA THR A 81 2.69 8.95 -14.93
C THR A 81 3.84 9.43 -15.82
N GLY A 82 3.91 10.73 -16.08
CA GLY A 82 4.91 11.35 -16.94
C GLY A 82 5.03 12.84 -16.64
N LYS A 83 5.90 13.55 -17.37
CA LYS A 83 6.04 14.99 -17.22
C LYS A 83 4.74 15.69 -17.65
N GLY A 84 3.94 16.08 -16.66
CA GLY A 84 2.63 16.67 -16.87
C GLY A 84 1.53 15.73 -17.35
N GLU A 85 1.74 14.43 -17.20
CA GLU A 85 0.74 13.43 -17.48
C GLU A 85 0.21 12.84 -16.18
N VAL A 86 -1.10 12.91 -16.02
CA VAL A 86 -1.83 12.34 -14.89
C VAL A 86 -2.81 11.31 -15.39
N ARG A 87 -2.83 10.15 -14.75
CA ARG A 87 -3.81 9.09 -14.99
C ARG A 87 -4.62 8.85 -13.72
N ALA A 88 -5.93 8.94 -13.82
CA ALA A 88 -6.86 8.64 -12.73
C ALA A 88 -7.76 7.45 -13.06
N ILE A 89 -8.15 6.69 -12.04
CA ILE A 89 -9.08 5.57 -12.16
C ILE A 89 -10.48 6.04 -11.82
N ALA A 90 -11.38 5.90 -12.77
CA ALA A 90 -12.77 6.34 -12.66
C ALA A 90 -13.76 5.21 -12.97
N LEU A 91 -14.92 5.30 -12.34
CA LEU A 91 -16.12 4.54 -12.67
C LEU A 91 -17.14 5.49 -13.24
N GLN A 92 -17.79 5.12 -14.34
CA GLN A 92 -18.77 5.99 -14.99
C GLN A 92 -19.89 5.18 -15.63
N SER A 93 -21.12 5.69 -15.54
CA SER A 93 -22.31 5.05 -16.10
C SER A 93 -22.48 5.29 -17.60
N ASP A 94 -22.27 6.53 -18.06
CA ASP A 94 -22.52 6.97 -19.43
C ASP A 94 -21.28 7.63 -20.07
N THR A 95 -20.89 7.16 -21.25
CA THR A 95 -19.78 7.72 -22.04
C THR A 95 -20.10 9.09 -22.64
N LYS A 96 -21.37 9.49 -22.71
CA LYS A 96 -21.79 10.77 -23.29
C LYS A 96 -21.47 11.97 -22.40
N ILE A 97 -21.39 11.78 -21.09
CA ILE A 97 -21.21 12.87 -20.12
C ILE A 97 -19.83 12.76 -19.49
N VAL A 98 -18.80 13.13 -20.23
CA VAL A 98 -17.40 13.11 -19.75
C VAL A 98 -16.94 14.49 -19.27
N PRO A 99 -15.91 14.56 -18.40
CA PRO A 99 -15.27 15.82 -18.08
C PRO A 99 -14.85 16.58 -19.33
N ARG A 100 -15.07 17.90 -19.35
CA ARG A 100 -14.61 18.75 -20.45
C ARG A 100 -13.15 19.12 -20.30
N ASN A 101 -12.77 19.45 -19.06
CA ASN A 101 -11.44 19.92 -18.69
C ASN A 101 -11.00 19.22 -17.40
N CYS A 102 -9.68 19.18 -17.23
CA CYS A 102 -9.08 18.90 -15.94
C CYS A 102 -8.22 20.05 -15.45
N TYR A 103 -8.07 20.12 -14.14
CA TYR A 103 -7.51 21.25 -13.42
C TYR A 103 -6.42 20.74 -12.50
N PHE A 104 -5.21 21.23 -12.70
CA PHE A 104 -4.02 20.90 -11.94
C PHE A 104 -3.83 21.89 -10.81
N TRP A 105 -3.67 21.38 -9.58
CA TRP A 105 -3.46 22.19 -8.39
C TRP A 105 -1.99 22.12 -7.95
N PHE A 106 -1.41 23.29 -7.69
CA PHE A 106 -0.02 23.46 -7.24
C PHE A 106 -0.03 24.17 -5.89
N GLU A 107 0.95 23.91 -5.04
CA GLU A 107 1.02 24.55 -3.72
C GLU A 107 1.37 26.04 -3.85
N GLU A 108 2.19 26.38 -4.85
CA GLU A 108 2.70 27.73 -5.08
C GLU A 108 1.70 28.63 -5.83
N LYS A 109 0.63 28.05 -6.39
CA LYS A 109 -0.36 28.79 -7.21
C LYS A 109 -1.71 28.83 -6.52
N LYS A 110 -2.29 30.03 -6.43
CA LYS A 110 -3.63 30.23 -5.88
C LYS A 110 -4.75 29.65 -6.76
N LYS A 111 -4.54 29.59 -8.08
CA LYS A 111 -5.52 29.12 -9.05
C LYS A 111 -5.04 27.87 -9.77
N PRO A 112 -5.95 26.95 -10.12
CA PRO A 112 -5.58 25.76 -10.86
C PRO A 112 -5.22 26.08 -12.31
N VAL A 113 -4.37 25.25 -12.90
CA VAL A 113 -4.01 25.33 -14.32
C VAL A 113 -4.85 24.33 -15.11
N VAL A 114 -5.45 24.78 -16.22
CA VAL A 114 -6.29 23.92 -17.06
C VAL A 114 -5.41 23.03 -17.95
N GLY A 115 -5.67 21.73 -17.95
CA GLY A 115 -5.05 20.77 -18.86
C GLY A 115 -6.06 20.08 -19.78
N LYS A 116 -5.52 19.31 -20.73
CA LYS A 116 -6.27 18.59 -21.75
C LYS A 116 -6.72 17.23 -21.24
N PHE A 117 -8.02 16.99 -21.29
CA PHE A 117 -8.64 15.74 -20.85
C PHE A 117 -8.80 14.74 -22.01
N LYS A 118 -8.50 13.47 -21.72
CA LYS A 118 -8.79 12.30 -22.55
C LYS A 118 -9.23 11.16 -21.63
N PHE A 119 -9.94 10.17 -22.17
CA PHE A 119 -10.26 8.96 -21.41
C PHE A 119 -10.14 7.72 -22.27
N SER A 120 -9.89 6.58 -21.63
CA SER A 120 -9.88 5.26 -22.27
C SER A 120 -10.61 4.25 -21.40
N LYS A 121 -11.36 3.35 -22.03
CA LYS A 121 -12.12 2.30 -21.33
C LYS A 121 -11.17 1.18 -20.90
N VAL A 122 -11.27 0.72 -19.65
CA VAL A 122 -10.42 -0.32 -19.07
C VAL A 122 -11.05 -1.70 -19.24
N THR A 123 -12.37 -1.80 -19.01
CA THR A 123 -13.16 -3.03 -19.23
C THR A 123 -14.32 -2.77 -20.15
N ASN A 124 -14.53 -3.66 -21.12
CA ASN A 124 -15.78 -3.72 -21.87
C ASN A 124 -16.68 -4.80 -21.29
N ASP A 125 -17.38 -4.47 -20.21
CA ASP A 125 -18.42 -5.33 -19.66
C ASP A 125 -19.77 -4.65 -19.93
N GLU A 126 -20.43 -5.09 -20.99
CA GLU A 126 -21.70 -4.49 -21.46
C GLU A 126 -22.84 -4.70 -20.46
N ALA A 127 -22.70 -5.67 -19.54
CA ALA A 127 -23.69 -5.94 -18.49
C ALA A 127 -23.52 -5.02 -17.26
N ALA A 128 -22.43 -4.25 -17.18
CA ALA A 128 -22.14 -3.44 -16.01
C ALA A 128 -22.77 -2.05 -16.05
N VAL A 129 -23.46 -1.71 -14.96
CA VAL A 129 -24.07 -0.39 -14.75
C VAL A 129 -23.02 0.74 -14.71
N LEU A 130 -21.82 0.44 -14.22
CA LEU A 130 -20.67 1.35 -14.21
C LEU A 130 -19.52 0.66 -14.92
N ASN A 131 -18.94 1.35 -15.89
CA ASN A 131 -17.75 0.91 -16.58
C ASN A 131 -16.51 1.57 -15.98
N SER A 132 -15.38 0.87 -16.01
CA SER A 132 -14.11 1.40 -15.55
C SER A 132 -13.36 2.13 -16.66
N TYR A 133 -12.80 3.30 -16.34
CA TYR A 133 -12.09 4.17 -17.26
C TYR A 133 -10.78 4.68 -16.65
N PHE A 134 -9.79 4.88 -17.51
CA PHE A 134 -8.68 5.77 -17.22
C PHE A 134 -9.01 7.18 -17.70
N TYR A 135 -8.94 8.13 -16.78
CA TYR A 135 -8.98 9.56 -17.09
C TYR A 135 -7.54 10.05 -17.21
N ASN A 136 -7.16 10.43 -18.42
CA ASN A 136 -5.82 10.91 -18.75
C ASN A 136 -5.85 12.42 -18.92
N CYS A 137 -4.98 13.11 -18.21
CA CYS A 137 -4.82 14.55 -18.26
C CYS A 137 -3.40 14.92 -18.58
N ASN A 138 -3.25 15.76 -19.61
CA ASN A 138 -1.96 16.23 -20.05
C ASN A 138 -1.91 17.76 -19.94
N LEU A 139 -0.85 18.26 -19.31
CA LEU A 139 -0.53 19.68 -19.23
C LEU A 139 0.88 19.91 -19.82
N VAL A 140 0.96 20.84 -20.76
CA VAL A 140 2.19 21.19 -21.48
C VAL A 140 3.00 22.19 -20.64
N ASN A 141 4.33 22.06 -20.65
CA ASN A 141 5.29 22.95 -19.98
C ASN A 141 5.11 23.04 -18.46
N ILE A 142 5.48 21.97 -17.76
CA ILE A 142 5.43 21.92 -16.29
C ILE A 142 6.83 21.99 -15.69
N GLU A 143 7.04 22.98 -14.84
CA GLU A 143 8.21 23.12 -13.97
C GLU A 143 7.92 22.67 -12.52
N LEU A 144 6.66 22.78 -12.07
CA LEU A 144 6.22 22.48 -10.69
C LEU A 144 5.44 21.16 -10.63
N VAL A 145 5.56 20.39 -9.56
CA VAL A 145 4.79 19.13 -9.42
C VAL A 145 3.42 19.44 -8.82
N PRO A 146 2.31 19.06 -9.49
CA PRO A 146 0.97 19.26 -8.95
C PRO A 146 0.69 18.30 -7.78
N TYR A 147 0.03 18.78 -6.72
CA TYR A 147 -0.36 17.93 -5.58
C TYR A 147 -1.74 17.29 -5.74
N ALA A 148 -2.61 17.86 -6.58
CA ALA A 148 -3.95 17.36 -6.82
C ALA A 148 -4.45 17.64 -8.23
N ILE A 149 -5.47 16.87 -8.66
CA ILE A 149 -6.21 17.08 -9.90
C ILE A 149 -7.71 17.15 -9.62
N SER A 150 -8.43 17.94 -10.42
CA SER A 150 -9.89 17.97 -10.45
C SER A 150 -10.40 17.77 -11.87
N PHE A 151 -11.55 17.12 -11.99
CA PHE A 151 -12.24 16.89 -13.26
C PHE A 151 -13.57 17.64 -13.26
N SER A 152 -13.83 18.42 -14.31
CA SER A 152 -15.04 19.24 -14.38
C SER A 152 -15.96 18.83 -15.52
N PHE A 153 -17.22 18.53 -15.17
CA PHE A 153 -18.29 18.15 -16.08
C PHE A 153 -19.10 19.36 -16.58
N LYS A 154 -19.14 20.44 -15.79
CA LYS A 154 -19.88 21.69 -16.06
C LYS A 154 -19.01 22.91 -15.73
N SER A 155 -19.42 24.11 -16.16
CA SER A 155 -18.74 25.33 -15.72
C SER A 155 -19.05 25.56 -14.22
N LYS A 156 -18.24 24.99 -13.34
CA LYS A 156 -18.31 25.17 -11.89
C LYS A 156 -17.31 26.24 -11.45
N ARG A 157 -17.62 26.91 -10.33
CA ARG A 157 -16.64 27.77 -9.65
C ARG A 157 -15.49 26.91 -9.14
N GLU A 158 -14.28 27.48 -9.13
CA GLU A 158 -13.05 26.79 -8.71
C GLU A 158 -13.17 26.16 -7.32
N ASN A 159 -13.89 26.80 -6.40
CA ASN A 159 -14.06 26.34 -5.01
C ASN A 159 -14.93 25.08 -4.88
N ASP A 160 -15.76 24.76 -5.87
CA ASP A 160 -16.68 23.61 -5.82
C ASP A 160 -16.06 22.34 -6.43
N MET A 161 -14.83 22.43 -6.91
CA MET A 161 -14.13 21.33 -7.56
C MET A 161 -13.54 20.38 -6.53
N LYS A 162 -13.93 19.11 -6.58
CA LYS A 162 -13.36 18.06 -5.72
C LYS A 162 -11.92 17.79 -6.13
N LYS A 163 -11.00 17.87 -5.16
CA LYS A 163 -9.57 17.62 -5.35
C LYS A 163 -9.26 16.15 -5.11
N ILE A 164 -8.66 15.50 -6.10
CA ILE A 164 -8.13 14.15 -5.99
C ILE A 164 -6.62 14.28 -5.83
N MET A 165 -6.10 13.83 -4.69
CA MET A 165 -4.68 13.92 -4.38
C MET A 165 -3.87 13.04 -5.34
N LEU A 166 -2.74 13.56 -5.79
CA LEU A 166 -1.87 12.89 -6.75
C LEU A 166 -0.80 12.07 -6.02
N THR A 167 -0.61 10.85 -6.51
CA THR A 167 0.57 10.05 -6.15
C THR A 167 1.65 10.31 -7.19
N ASN A 168 2.81 10.79 -6.75
CA ASN A 168 3.97 10.95 -7.62
C ASN A 168 4.61 9.58 -7.86
N THR A 169 4.76 9.15 -9.12
CA THR A 169 5.41 7.86 -9.45
C THR A 169 6.79 8.05 -10.07
N LEU A 170 7.22 9.29 -10.30
CA LEU A 170 8.43 9.62 -11.06
C LEU A 170 9.69 9.71 -10.19
N ASP A 171 9.56 10.09 -8.93
CA ASP A 171 10.70 10.41 -8.06
C ASP A 171 11.20 9.23 -7.20
N HIS A 172 10.72 8.02 -7.48
CA HIS A 172 11.08 6.85 -6.69
C HIS A 172 12.21 6.05 -7.33
N SER A 173 13.21 5.73 -6.51
CA SER A 173 14.16 4.66 -6.84
C SER A 173 13.52 3.29 -6.64
N LEU A 174 13.86 2.32 -7.49
CA LEU A 174 13.50 0.91 -7.31
C LEU A 174 14.06 0.40 -5.97
N THR A 175 13.23 0.40 -4.94
CA THR A 175 13.61 0.00 -3.57
C THR A 175 13.06 -1.37 -3.20
N ILE A 176 12.04 -1.86 -3.92
CA ILE A 176 11.33 -3.08 -3.59
C ILE A 176 11.39 -4.05 -4.77
N ASN A 177 11.78 -5.30 -4.50
CA ASN A 177 11.86 -6.32 -5.55
C ASN A 177 10.48 -6.81 -5.97
N THR A 178 9.63 -7.16 -5.01
CA THR A 178 8.35 -7.80 -5.28
C THR A 178 7.25 -7.29 -4.36
N THR A 179 6.10 -6.93 -4.92
CA THR A 179 4.92 -6.48 -4.20
C THR A 179 3.71 -7.34 -4.56
N ILE A 180 2.91 -7.71 -3.56
CA ILE A 180 1.59 -8.29 -3.76
C ILE A 180 0.51 -7.28 -3.41
N CYS A 181 -0.41 -7.05 -4.33
CA CYS A 181 -1.65 -6.38 -4.06
C CYS A 181 -2.76 -7.39 -3.83
N VAL A 182 -3.48 -7.23 -2.73
CA VAL A 182 -4.51 -8.17 -2.31
C VAL A 182 -5.87 -7.54 -2.56
N THR A 183 -6.65 -8.16 -3.45
CA THR A 183 -7.99 -7.69 -3.77
C THR A 183 -8.91 -7.79 -2.56
N PRO A 184 -9.90 -6.89 -2.42
CA PRO A 184 -10.89 -6.97 -1.36
C PRO A 184 -11.62 -8.31 -1.42
N SER A 185 -11.61 -9.02 -0.30
CA SER A 185 -12.32 -10.28 -0.10
C SER A 185 -12.89 -10.29 1.31
N MET A 186 -13.87 -11.16 1.58
CA MET A 186 -14.39 -11.36 2.93
C MET A 186 -13.26 -11.56 3.94
N TYR A 187 -13.22 -10.70 4.97
CA TYR A 187 -12.14 -10.74 5.94
C TYR A 187 -12.12 -12.07 6.70
N SER A 188 -10.93 -12.65 6.82
CA SER A 188 -10.65 -13.78 7.70
C SER A 188 -9.26 -13.59 8.30
N LYS A 189 -9.20 -13.52 9.63
CA LYS A 189 -7.93 -13.38 10.35
C LYS A 189 -6.94 -14.47 9.92
N LYS A 190 -7.36 -15.73 10.03
CA LYS A 190 -6.55 -16.90 9.67
C LYS A 190 -5.98 -16.79 8.25
N ARG A 191 -6.84 -16.51 7.25
CA ARG A 191 -6.40 -16.40 5.84
C ARG A 191 -5.41 -15.25 5.63
N LEU A 192 -5.64 -14.09 6.26
CA LEU A 192 -4.76 -12.94 6.14
C LEU A 192 -3.33 -13.26 6.61
N PHE A 193 -3.20 -13.81 7.81
CA PHE A 193 -1.91 -14.15 8.40
C PHE A 193 -1.22 -15.28 7.64
N GLU A 194 -1.94 -16.34 7.28
CA GLU A 194 -1.40 -17.45 6.46
C GLU A 194 -0.89 -16.97 5.10
N PHE A 195 -1.67 -16.11 4.44
CA PHE A 195 -1.32 -15.54 3.15
C PHE A 195 -0.02 -14.74 3.23
N VAL A 196 0.10 -13.83 4.19
CA VAL A 196 1.33 -13.03 4.39
C VAL A 196 2.51 -13.94 4.72
N SER A 197 2.30 -14.90 5.61
CA SER A 197 3.35 -15.83 6.06
C SER A 197 3.95 -16.64 4.92
N TYR A 198 3.10 -17.25 4.10
CA TYR A 198 3.53 -18.05 2.99
C TYR A 198 4.22 -17.20 1.92
N HIS A 199 3.64 -16.05 1.56
CA HIS A 199 4.22 -15.23 0.51
C HIS A 199 5.55 -14.60 0.96
N LYS A 200 5.71 -14.26 2.25
CA LYS A 200 7.03 -13.87 2.79
C LYS A 200 8.03 -15.02 2.71
N LEU A 201 7.61 -16.25 3.01
CA LEU A 201 8.48 -17.43 2.91
C LEU A 201 9.07 -17.60 1.49
N ILE A 202 8.25 -17.44 0.46
CA ILE A 202 8.71 -17.54 -0.93
C ILE A 202 9.41 -16.26 -1.43
N GLY A 203 9.60 -15.25 -0.58
CA GLY A 203 10.42 -14.07 -0.89
C GLY A 203 9.65 -12.84 -1.40
N PHE A 204 8.37 -12.69 -1.04
CA PHE A 204 7.67 -11.41 -1.18
C PHE A 204 7.88 -10.52 0.05
N ASP A 205 8.30 -9.28 -0.17
CA ASP A 205 8.65 -8.37 0.91
C ASP A 205 7.57 -7.33 1.22
N ASN A 206 6.66 -7.07 0.29
CA ASN A 206 5.70 -5.98 0.40
C ASN A 206 4.27 -6.39 0.01
N PHE A 207 3.30 -5.91 0.79
CA PHE A 207 1.89 -6.26 0.70
C PHE A 207 1.00 -5.02 0.77
N ILE A 208 0.14 -4.84 -0.22
CA ILE A 208 -0.87 -3.77 -0.25
C ILE A 208 -2.26 -4.41 -0.21
N PHE A 209 -2.95 -4.26 0.91
CA PHE A 209 -4.29 -4.80 1.12
C PHE A 209 -5.35 -3.75 0.79
N TYR A 210 -6.14 -4.00 -0.25
CA TYR A 210 -7.34 -3.23 -0.54
C TYR A 210 -8.46 -3.81 0.29
N HIS A 211 -8.93 -3.08 1.31
CA HIS A 211 -9.84 -3.64 2.31
C HIS A 211 -11.17 -2.89 2.42
N ARG A 212 -12.18 -3.63 2.86
CA ARG A 212 -13.50 -3.07 3.22
C ARG A 212 -13.78 -3.18 4.72
N ASP A 213 -13.42 -4.31 5.30
CA ASP A 213 -13.92 -4.81 6.57
C ASP A 213 -12.81 -5.34 7.50
N ILE A 214 -11.53 -5.07 7.21
CA ILE A 214 -10.42 -5.41 8.11
C ILE A 214 -10.53 -4.54 9.38
N PRO A 215 -10.66 -5.15 10.58
CA PRO A 215 -10.73 -4.39 11.82
C PRO A 215 -9.45 -3.60 12.07
N HIS A 216 -9.57 -2.34 12.52
CA HIS A 216 -8.43 -1.46 12.81
C HIS A 216 -7.41 -2.08 13.79
N ARG A 217 -7.88 -2.87 14.78
CA ARG A 217 -6.99 -3.58 15.72
C ARG A 217 -6.05 -4.54 14.98
N ILE A 218 -6.53 -5.20 13.94
CA ILE A 218 -5.78 -6.20 13.17
C ILE A 218 -4.83 -5.52 12.20
N SER A 219 -5.25 -4.45 11.52
CA SER A 219 -4.35 -3.69 10.65
C SER A 219 -3.20 -3.07 11.44
N LYS A 220 -3.47 -2.50 12.62
CA LYS A 220 -2.44 -1.97 13.53
C LYS A 220 -1.51 -3.07 14.06
N PHE A 221 -2.06 -4.21 14.46
CA PHE A 221 -1.26 -5.35 14.90
C PHE A 221 -0.34 -5.84 13.78
N MET A 222 -0.88 -6.01 12.57
CA MET A 222 -0.13 -6.42 11.39
C MET A 222 0.99 -5.43 11.09
N ALA A 223 0.71 -4.12 11.06
CA ALA A 223 1.74 -3.11 10.81
C ALA A 223 2.90 -3.21 11.83
N ASN A 224 2.58 -3.39 13.11
CA ASN A 224 3.59 -3.50 14.17
C ASN A 224 4.43 -4.78 14.09
N VAL A 225 3.79 -5.93 13.85
CA VAL A 225 4.49 -7.22 13.77
C VAL A 225 5.24 -7.36 12.46
N ALA A 226 4.65 -6.90 11.36
CA ALA A 226 5.27 -6.92 10.04
C ALA A 226 6.60 -6.16 10.03
N ASN A 227 6.67 -4.99 10.68
CA ASN A 227 7.91 -4.24 10.82
C ASN A 227 9.02 -5.06 11.52
N ARG A 228 8.68 -5.83 12.56
CA ARG A 228 9.65 -6.70 13.26
C ARG A 228 10.09 -7.91 12.43
N LEU A 229 9.27 -8.32 11.45
CA LEU A 229 9.53 -9.45 10.57
C LEU A 229 10.12 -9.01 9.22
N ASP A 230 10.49 -7.74 9.07
CA ASP A 230 10.94 -7.15 7.80
C ASP A 230 9.92 -7.39 6.66
N ILE A 231 8.65 -7.19 6.99
CA ILE A 231 7.52 -7.26 6.06
C ILE A 231 6.92 -5.87 5.98
N LYS A 232 6.80 -5.34 4.76
CA LYS A 232 6.09 -4.07 4.52
C LYS A 232 4.64 -4.37 4.25
N VAL A 233 3.74 -3.87 5.08
CA VAL A 233 2.29 -4.06 4.93
C VAL A 233 1.61 -2.69 4.91
N SER A 234 0.73 -2.49 3.94
CA SER A 234 -0.08 -1.28 3.81
C SER A 234 -1.54 -1.65 3.58
N PHE A 235 -2.44 -0.88 4.19
CA PHE A 235 -3.88 -1.08 4.10
C PHE A 235 -4.50 0.14 3.42
N LEU A 236 -5.10 -0.08 2.25
CA LEU A 236 -5.79 0.95 1.48
C LEU A 236 -7.30 0.70 1.55
N PRO A 237 -8.11 1.72 1.93
CA PRO A 237 -9.55 1.56 1.96
C PRO A 237 -10.08 1.42 0.53
N PHE A 238 -10.93 0.42 0.33
CA PHE A 238 -11.58 0.14 -0.96
C PHE A 238 -13.09 0.12 -0.79
N ASN A 239 -13.65 1.28 -0.46
CA ASN A 239 -15.08 1.53 -0.29
C ASN A 239 -15.82 1.57 -1.64
N TYR A 240 -15.76 0.47 -2.38
CA TYR A 240 -16.35 0.36 -3.71
C TYR A 240 -17.85 0.74 -3.66
N PRO A 241 -18.32 1.69 -4.51
CA PRO A 241 -19.64 2.31 -4.36
C PRO A 241 -20.81 1.41 -4.78
N LYS A 242 -20.52 0.27 -5.41
CA LYS A 242 -21.50 -0.78 -5.72
C LYS A 242 -21.11 -2.05 -4.95
N GLY A 243 -21.99 -3.03 -4.86
CA GLY A 243 -21.66 -4.32 -4.22
C GLY A 243 -20.51 -5.06 -4.93
N ASP A 244 -20.38 -6.35 -4.65
CA ASP A 244 -19.37 -7.16 -5.34
C ASP A 244 -19.57 -7.15 -6.86
N SER A 245 -18.49 -6.87 -7.58
CA SER A 245 -18.43 -6.83 -9.03
C SER A 245 -17.20 -7.59 -9.51
N PRO A 246 -17.31 -8.38 -10.59
CA PRO A 246 -16.16 -9.10 -11.15
C PRO A 246 -15.04 -8.14 -11.61
N GLN A 247 -15.35 -6.86 -11.84
CA GLN A 247 -14.40 -5.85 -12.28
C GLN A 247 -13.47 -5.34 -11.18
N ILE A 248 -13.80 -5.58 -9.91
CA ILE A 248 -13.01 -5.09 -8.78
C ILE A 248 -11.57 -5.57 -8.86
N ARG A 249 -11.36 -6.83 -9.27
CA ARG A 249 -10.02 -7.39 -9.41
C ARG A 249 -9.18 -6.59 -10.40
N LEU A 250 -9.74 -6.31 -11.57
CA LEU A 250 -9.03 -5.59 -12.63
C LEU A 250 -8.83 -4.11 -12.26
N LEU A 251 -9.77 -3.49 -11.55
CA LEU A 251 -9.60 -2.16 -10.99
C LEU A 251 -8.43 -2.10 -10.01
N VAL A 252 -8.40 -3.03 -9.06
CA VAL A 252 -7.31 -3.15 -8.07
C VAL A 252 -5.98 -3.44 -8.75
N GLU A 253 -5.96 -4.31 -9.74
CA GLU A 253 -4.77 -4.65 -10.51
C GLU A 253 -4.17 -3.42 -11.21
N ASN A 254 -5.02 -2.64 -11.89
CA ASN A 254 -4.59 -1.40 -12.54
C ASN A 254 -4.13 -0.34 -11.53
N GLU A 255 -4.84 -0.20 -10.41
CA GLU A 255 -4.49 0.76 -9.36
C GLU A 255 -3.15 0.42 -8.73
N CYS A 256 -2.98 -0.85 -8.36
CA CYS A 256 -1.75 -1.39 -7.82
C CYS A 256 -0.57 -1.20 -8.77
N ASN A 257 -0.75 -1.49 -10.06
CA ASN A 257 0.27 -1.28 -11.07
C ASN A 257 0.67 0.19 -11.16
N LEU A 258 -0.27 1.13 -11.15
CA LEU A 258 0.06 2.55 -11.17
C LEU A 258 0.73 3.02 -9.87
N ARG A 259 0.25 2.56 -8.71
CA ARG A 259 0.78 2.93 -7.40
C ARG A 259 2.19 2.44 -7.14
N THR A 260 2.52 1.25 -7.63
CA THR A 260 3.82 0.62 -7.42
C THR A 260 4.83 0.94 -8.54
N LEU A 261 4.41 1.72 -9.53
CA LEU A 261 5.20 2.06 -10.71
C LEU A 261 6.50 2.77 -10.32
N GLY A 262 7.62 2.26 -10.85
CA GLY A 262 8.96 2.80 -10.56
C GLY A 262 9.49 2.46 -9.16
N GLN A 263 8.61 2.04 -8.24
CA GLN A 263 8.99 1.69 -6.86
C GLN A 263 9.30 0.21 -6.70
N THR A 264 8.54 -0.65 -7.40
CA THR A 264 8.64 -2.11 -7.31
C THR A 264 9.07 -2.74 -8.64
N LYS A 265 10.02 -3.69 -8.62
CA LYS A 265 10.43 -4.41 -9.84
C LYS A 265 9.32 -5.33 -10.37
N TYR A 266 8.70 -6.14 -9.52
CA TYR A 266 7.63 -7.06 -9.90
C TYR A 266 6.38 -6.89 -9.02
N VAL A 267 5.21 -6.85 -9.64
CA VAL A 267 3.94 -6.69 -8.94
C VAL A 267 2.92 -7.72 -9.41
N VAL A 268 2.14 -8.25 -8.46
CA VAL A 268 1.08 -9.23 -8.74
C VAL A 268 -0.15 -8.91 -7.92
N THR A 269 -1.32 -9.15 -8.50
CA THR A 269 -2.61 -8.99 -7.81
C THR A 269 -3.23 -10.34 -7.52
N LEU A 270 -3.47 -10.65 -6.24
CA LEU A 270 -3.97 -11.93 -5.73
C LEU A 270 -5.17 -11.76 -4.79
N GLU A 271 -5.90 -12.85 -4.58
CA GLU A 271 -6.88 -13.01 -3.50
C GLU A 271 -6.25 -13.71 -2.28
N THR A 272 -6.84 -13.57 -1.09
CA THR A 272 -6.30 -14.17 0.17
C THR A 272 -6.30 -15.71 0.18
N ASN A 273 -6.93 -16.35 -0.80
CA ASN A 273 -6.95 -17.80 -1.02
C ASN A 273 -6.15 -18.24 -2.25
N GLU A 274 -5.39 -17.34 -2.88
CA GLU A 274 -4.51 -17.62 -4.01
C GLU A 274 -3.05 -17.65 -3.54
N TYR A 275 -2.34 -18.75 -3.82
CA TYR A 275 -0.96 -18.96 -3.38
C TYR A 275 -0.07 -19.21 -4.59
N ILE A 276 0.94 -18.38 -4.82
CA ILE A 276 1.91 -18.61 -5.91
C ILE A 276 2.84 -19.74 -5.51
N VAL A 277 2.93 -20.79 -6.34
CA VAL A 277 3.77 -21.95 -6.08
C VAL A 277 4.74 -22.13 -7.25
N PRO A 278 5.98 -21.63 -7.12
CA PRO A 278 7.04 -22.02 -8.05
C PRO A 278 7.26 -23.52 -7.91
N ARG A 279 7.50 -24.27 -8.99
CA ARG A 279 7.74 -25.72 -8.90
C ARG A 279 9.21 -26.04 -8.67
N ASN A 280 10.08 -25.47 -9.50
CA ASN A 280 11.53 -25.75 -9.51
C ASN A 280 12.37 -24.74 -8.70
N ALA A 281 11.74 -23.75 -8.08
CA ALA A 281 12.40 -22.73 -7.27
C ALA A 281 11.84 -22.69 -5.84
N LEU A 282 12.64 -22.27 -4.88
CA LEU A 282 12.20 -22.03 -3.50
C LEU A 282 11.73 -20.59 -3.29
N THR A 283 12.27 -19.65 -4.05
CA THR A 283 11.90 -18.23 -3.98
C THR A 283 11.31 -17.73 -5.29
N ILE A 284 10.41 -16.75 -5.21
CA ILE A 284 9.83 -16.09 -6.37
C ILE A 284 10.88 -15.30 -7.14
N THR A 285 11.86 -14.70 -6.45
CA THR A 285 12.93 -13.92 -7.07
C THR A 285 13.85 -14.80 -7.92
N SER A 286 14.18 -16.02 -7.46
CA SER A 286 14.96 -16.97 -8.25
C SER A 286 14.17 -17.50 -9.45
N PHE A 287 12.88 -17.77 -9.27
CA PHE A 287 11.98 -18.11 -10.37
C PHE A 287 11.93 -17.00 -11.42
N LEU A 288 11.63 -15.76 -11.00
CA LEU A 288 11.51 -14.61 -11.91
C LEU A 288 12.82 -14.30 -12.61
N ARG A 289 13.98 -14.50 -11.97
CA ARG A 289 15.30 -14.31 -12.62
C ARG A 289 15.55 -15.33 -13.74
N ASN A 290 15.12 -16.58 -13.54
CA ASN A 290 15.30 -17.63 -14.55
C ASN A 290 14.36 -17.47 -15.75
N VAL A 291 13.25 -16.75 -15.54
CA VAL A 291 12.20 -16.50 -16.52
C VAL A 291 12.31 -15.08 -17.11
N ASP A 292 13.25 -14.24 -16.64
CA ASP A 292 13.45 -12.83 -17.04
C ASP A 292 13.97 -12.75 -18.48
N GLU A 293 13.11 -13.10 -19.43
CA GLU A 293 13.16 -12.71 -20.83
C GLU A 293 12.75 -11.22 -20.94
N ASP A 294 12.89 -10.61 -22.12
CA ASP A 294 12.47 -9.22 -22.41
C ASP A 294 10.96 -8.95 -22.22
N SER A 295 10.24 -9.90 -21.64
CA SER A 295 8.82 -9.85 -21.32
C SER A 295 8.53 -8.93 -20.14
N LYS A 296 7.54 -8.06 -20.33
CA LYS A 296 7.08 -7.11 -19.31
C LYS A 296 5.99 -7.69 -18.41
N ARG A 297 5.34 -8.77 -18.87
CA ARG A 297 4.25 -9.43 -18.16
C ARG A 297 4.39 -10.94 -18.23
N PHE A 298 4.21 -11.62 -17.11
CA PHE A 298 4.19 -13.09 -17.03
C PHE A 298 2.78 -13.55 -16.68
N SER A 299 2.23 -14.46 -17.47
CA SER A 299 0.91 -15.06 -17.25
C SER A 299 1.07 -16.39 -16.54
N LEU A 300 0.54 -16.50 -15.31
CA LEU A 300 0.57 -17.73 -14.50
C LEU A 300 -0.79 -18.40 -14.48
N PRO A 301 -0.88 -19.72 -14.75
CA PRO A 301 -2.12 -20.46 -14.69
C PRO A 301 -2.60 -20.63 -13.24
N VAL A 302 -3.92 -20.53 -13.04
CA VAL A 302 -4.57 -20.74 -11.74
C VAL A 302 -5.18 -22.14 -11.70
N GLN A 303 -4.80 -22.93 -10.70
CA GLN A 303 -5.34 -24.25 -10.41
C GLN A 303 -6.32 -24.17 -9.23
N LYS A 304 -7.51 -24.76 -9.36
CA LYS A 304 -8.49 -24.83 -8.27
C LYS A 304 -8.18 -26.03 -7.36
N PHE A 305 -7.95 -25.76 -6.10
CA PHE A 305 -7.82 -26.78 -5.06
C PHE A 305 -9.11 -26.84 -4.25
N CYS A 306 -9.71 -28.04 -4.18
CA CYS A 306 -10.96 -28.26 -3.45
C CYS A 306 -10.69 -28.51 -1.98
N ILE A 307 -11.40 -27.79 -1.11
CA ILE A 307 -11.37 -28.02 0.34
C ILE A 307 -12.76 -28.40 0.82
N ASP A 308 -12.87 -29.59 1.39
CA ASP A 308 -14.13 -30.13 1.92
C ASP A 308 -14.30 -29.78 3.40
N ASN A 309 -13.30 -30.13 4.23
CA ASN A 309 -13.32 -29.92 5.68
C ASN A 309 -12.17 -29.00 6.13
N LEU A 310 -12.52 -27.86 6.72
CA LEU A 310 -11.56 -26.90 7.24
C LEU A 310 -11.04 -27.34 8.61
N ASP A 311 -9.83 -27.88 8.66
CA ASP A 311 -9.10 -28.03 9.92
C ASP A 311 -8.60 -26.65 10.38
N LEU A 312 -9.06 -26.21 11.56
CA LEU A 312 -8.71 -24.91 12.13
C LEU A 312 -7.22 -24.83 12.51
N LYS A 313 -6.55 -25.94 12.80
CA LYS A 313 -5.14 -25.97 13.22
C LYS A 313 -4.16 -26.10 12.06
N LYS A 314 -4.66 -26.37 10.84
CA LYS A 314 -3.84 -26.54 9.64
C LYS A 314 -3.97 -25.35 8.70
N PRO A 315 -2.86 -24.83 8.13
CA PRO A 315 -2.90 -23.78 7.13
C PRO A 315 -3.70 -24.20 5.89
N ILE A 316 -4.51 -23.30 5.33
CA ILE A 316 -5.44 -23.62 4.23
C ILE A 316 -4.72 -24.25 3.05
N ALA A 317 -3.53 -23.76 2.73
CA ALA A 317 -2.75 -24.24 1.59
C ALA A 317 -2.22 -25.67 1.75
N LEU A 318 -2.22 -26.19 2.99
CA LEU A 318 -1.77 -27.54 3.31
C LEU A 318 -2.93 -28.50 3.58
N GLN A 319 -4.18 -28.03 3.55
CA GLN A 319 -5.34 -28.86 3.90
C GLN A 319 -5.68 -29.88 2.83
N SER A 320 -5.60 -29.49 1.56
CA SER A 320 -5.91 -30.33 0.41
C SER A 320 -4.85 -30.18 -0.67
N PHE A 321 -4.60 -31.28 -1.38
CA PHE A 321 -3.72 -31.35 -2.54
C PHE A 321 -4.49 -31.77 -3.79
N ASP A 322 -5.82 -31.87 -3.70
CA ASP A 322 -6.66 -32.33 -4.78
C ASP A 322 -7.04 -31.15 -5.68
N VAL A 323 -6.59 -31.23 -6.92
CA VAL A 323 -6.82 -30.25 -7.98
C VAL A 323 -8.04 -30.68 -8.76
N SER A 324 -8.96 -29.73 -8.98
CA SER A 324 -10.11 -29.93 -9.86
C SER A 324 -9.68 -29.78 -11.32
N ASP A 325 -9.84 -30.84 -12.12
CA ASP A 325 -9.58 -30.84 -13.56
C ASP A 325 -10.75 -30.25 -14.34
N ASP A 326 -11.00 -28.96 -14.11
CA ASP A 326 -11.96 -28.18 -14.87
C ASP A 326 -11.27 -27.63 -16.12
N TYR A 327 -11.37 -28.36 -17.24
CA TYR A 327 -10.77 -27.97 -18.53
C TYR A 327 -11.27 -26.61 -19.06
N ASN A 328 -12.42 -26.13 -18.57
CA ASN A 328 -12.95 -24.82 -18.94
C ASN A 328 -12.41 -23.70 -18.03
N TYR A 329 -11.67 -24.02 -16.97
CA TYR A 329 -11.09 -23.06 -16.05
C TYR A 329 -9.72 -22.57 -16.52
N ASN A 330 -9.71 -21.77 -17.58
CA ASN A 330 -8.50 -21.15 -18.12
C ASN A 330 -8.25 -19.77 -17.51
N VAL A 331 -8.17 -19.72 -16.19
CA VAL A 331 -7.93 -18.47 -15.47
C VAL A 331 -6.43 -18.28 -15.25
N VAL A 332 -5.93 -17.09 -15.59
CA VAL A 332 -4.54 -16.70 -15.41
C VAL A 332 -4.40 -15.45 -14.55
N ARG A 333 -3.29 -15.32 -13.82
CA ARG A 333 -2.89 -14.07 -13.14
C ARG A 333 -1.61 -13.53 -13.76
N TYR A 334 -1.46 -12.22 -13.71
CA TYR A 334 -0.31 -11.54 -14.29
C TYR A 334 0.65 -11.05 -13.22
N ILE A 335 1.93 -11.32 -13.43
CA ILE A 335 3.04 -10.62 -12.75
C ILE A 335 3.57 -9.58 -13.72
N TYR A 336 3.57 -8.31 -13.31
CA TYR A 336 4.05 -7.19 -14.12
C TYR A 336 5.44 -6.77 -13.69
N LYS A 337 6.33 -6.52 -14.66
CA LYS A 337 7.62 -5.87 -14.46
C LYS A 337 7.43 -4.36 -14.46
N ASN A 338 7.32 -3.76 -13.28
CA ASN A 338 6.76 -2.42 -13.11
C ASN A 338 7.82 -1.31 -13.09
N THR A 339 8.79 -1.40 -14.00
CA THR A 339 9.95 -0.50 -14.02
C THR A 339 9.67 0.84 -14.70
N LYS A 340 8.85 0.85 -15.77
CA LYS A 340 8.48 2.02 -16.57
C LYS A 340 7.11 1.80 -17.21
N ILE A 341 6.42 2.89 -17.53
CA ILE A 341 5.23 2.84 -18.38
C ILE A 341 5.71 2.62 -19.82
N ASP A 342 5.37 1.46 -20.37
CA ASP A 342 5.60 1.13 -21.77
C ASP A 342 4.22 0.88 -22.42
N ASP A 343 4.01 1.40 -23.63
CA ASP A 343 2.74 1.25 -24.35
C ASP A 343 2.55 -0.18 -24.92
N VAL A 344 3.62 -0.96 -25.04
CA VAL A 344 3.61 -2.33 -25.57
C VAL A 344 3.96 -3.32 -24.47
N VAL A 345 2.98 -4.10 -24.03
CA VAL A 345 3.15 -5.12 -22.97
C VAL A 345 3.31 -6.49 -23.61
N THR A 346 4.56 -6.94 -23.78
CA THR A 346 4.87 -8.32 -24.16
C THR A 346 4.54 -9.26 -23.01
N THR A 347 3.82 -10.35 -23.31
CA THR A 347 3.35 -11.31 -22.32
C THR A 347 3.98 -12.68 -22.57
N ASN A 348 4.74 -13.17 -21.60
CA ASN A 348 5.22 -14.56 -21.59
C ASN A 348 4.23 -15.45 -20.82
N ALA A 349 3.80 -16.53 -21.45
CA ALA A 349 2.92 -17.50 -20.83
C ALA A 349 3.75 -18.55 -20.08
N ILE A 350 3.59 -18.60 -18.77
CA ILE A 350 4.32 -19.55 -17.93
C ILE A 350 3.59 -20.88 -17.92
N ASP A 351 4.32 -21.94 -18.25
CA ASP A 351 3.79 -23.30 -18.16
C ASP A 351 3.56 -23.68 -16.69
N LYS A 352 2.45 -24.38 -16.43
CA LYS A 352 2.09 -24.92 -15.09
C LYS A 352 3.18 -25.78 -14.47
N THR A 353 4.05 -26.39 -15.29
CA THR A 353 5.19 -27.19 -14.86
C THR A 353 6.32 -26.35 -14.26
N LEU A 354 6.35 -25.04 -14.49
CA LEU A 354 7.34 -24.13 -13.93
C LEU A 354 6.81 -23.43 -12.69
N ALA A 355 5.60 -22.88 -12.76
CA ALA A 355 4.91 -22.26 -11.64
C ALA A 355 3.39 -22.19 -11.90
N SER A 356 2.61 -22.21 -10.83
CA SER A 356 1.16 -22.03 -10.89
C SER A 356 0.65 -21.28 -9.66
N ILE A 357 -0.61 -20.86 -9.72
CA ILE A 357 -1.31 -20.27 -8.57
C ILE A 357 -2.33 -21.26 -8.05
N HIS A 358 -2.16 -21.67 -6.81
CA HIS A 358 -3.08 -22.56 -6.12
C HIS A 358 -4.22 -21.72 -5.52
N LYS A 359 -5.43 -21.85 -6.07
CA LYS A 359 -6.63 -21.18 -5.59
C LYS A 359 -7.49 -22.15 -4.78
N TYR A 360 -7.59 -21.91 -3.48
CA TYR A 360 -8.31 -22.78 -2.56
C TYR A 360 -9.79 -22.36 -2.44
N VAL A 361 -10.71 -23.25 -2.78
CA VAL A 361 -12.15 -23.00 -2.79
C VAL A 361 -12.92 -24.17 -2.20
N ARG A 362 -14.13 -23.90 -1.69
CA ARG A 362 -15.10 -24.96 -1.37
C ARG A 362 -15.74 -25.43 -2.67
N CYS A 363 -15.64 -26.71 -2.96
CA CYS A 363 -16.24 -27.31 -4.14
C CYS A 363 -17.64 -27.83 -3.78
N SER A 364 -18.66 -27.41 -4.53
CA SER A 364 -20.06 -27.75 -4.28
C SER A 364 -20.46 -29.14 -4.78
N LEU A 365 -19.62 -29.78 -5.59
CA LEU A 365 -19.77 -31.13 -6.13
C LEU A 365 -18.39 -31.78 -6.19
N SER A 366 -18.29 -33.09 -5.96
CA SER A 366 -17.05 -33.83 -6.15
C SER A 366 -16.55 -33.59 -7.59
N PRO A 367 -15.29 -33.19 -7.80
CA PRO A 367 -14.78 -33.00 -9.14
C PRO A 367 -14.89 -34.35 -9.90
N GLN A 368 -15.55 -34.35 -11.07
CA GLN A 368 -15.71 -35.56 -11.89
C GLN A 368 -14.36 -36.18 -12.27
N LYS A 369 -13.30 -35.36 -12.32
CA LYS A 369 -11.89 -35.76 -12.42
C LYS A 369 -11.05 -34.82 -11.55
N SER A 370 -10.16 -35.41 -10.75
CA SER A 370 -9.17 -34.69 -9.98
C SER A 370 -7.83 -35.38 -10.06
N HIS A 371 -6.76 -34.61 -9.87
CA HIS A 371 -5.42 -35.15 -9.67
C HIS A 371 -4.79 -34.52 -8.43
N THR A 372 -3.79 -35.19 -7.86
CA THR A 372 -3.09 -34.71 -6.67
C THR A 372 -1.85 -33.90 -7.07
N ASP A 373 -1.75 -32.67 -6.61
CA ASP A 373 -0.56 -31.83 -6.71
C ASP A 373 0.05 -31.58 -5.33
N LYS A 374 1.20 -32.22 -5.07
CA LYS A 374 1.94 -32.12 -3.80
C LYS A 374 3.01 -31.03 -3.82
N THR A 375 3.07 -30.16 -4.82
CA THR A 375 4.14 -29.15 -4.95
C THR A 375 4.23 -28.24 -3.72
N MET A 376 3.09 -27.92 -3.10
CA MET A 376 3.03 -27.11 -1.87
C MET A 376 3.71 -27.79 -0.66
N MET A 377 3.84 -29.13 -0.64
CA MET A 377 4.45 -29.86 0.49
C MET A 377 5.91 -29.49 0.72
N LYS A 378 6.62 -29.02 -0.30
CA LYS A 378 8.02 -28.60 -0.13
C LYS A 378 8.19 -27.43 0.85
N PHE A 379 7.13 -26.65 1.05
CA PHE A 379 7.10 -25.53 1.99
C PHE A 379 6.47 -25.90 3.35
N TYR A 380 6.08 -27.17 3.56
CA TYR A 380 5.32 -27.61 4.72
C TYR A 380 5.99 -27.20 6.04
N THR A 381 7.25 -27.59 6.23
CA THR A 381 7.96 -27.37 7.51
C THR A 381 8.15 -25.90 7.81
N ASP A 382 8.59 -25.13 6.81
CA ASP A 382 8.90 -23.71 7.02
C ASP A 382 7.62 -22.87 7.14
N PHE A 383 6.56 -23.23 6.42
CA PHE A 383 5.28 -22.55 6.54
C PHE A 383 4.66 -22.76 7.92
N TYR A 384 4.71 -23.99 8.45
CA TYR A 384 4.28 -24.25 9.83
C TYR A 384 5.12 -23.48 10.85
N ARG A 385 6.44 -23.40 10.66
CA ARG A 385 7.35 -22.71 11.58
C ARG A 385 7.31 -21.18 11.49
N SER A 386 6.61 -20.61 10.51
CA SER A 386 6.47 -19.17 10.38
C SER A 386 5.85 -18.56 11.64
N THR A 387 6.46 -17.48 12.16
CA THR A 387 6.06 -16.81 13.40
C THR A 387 4.56 -16.49 13.42
N LEU A 388 4.03 -15.91 12.34
CA LEU A 388 2.62 -15.54 12.26
C LEU A 388 1.68 -16.76 12.27
N VAL A 389 2.09 -17.87 11.65
CA VAL A 389 1.33 -19.13 11.69
C VAL A 389 1.40 -19.77 13.07
N GLN A 390 2.55 -19.74 13.73
CA GLN A 390 2.70 -20.23 15.11
C GLN A 390 1.83 -19.44 16.08
N LEU A 391 1.78 -18.11 15.95
CA LEU A 391 0.89 -17.24 16.74
C LEU A 391 -0.59 -17.58 16.51
N LEU A 392 -0.98 -17.84 15.26
CA LEU A 392 -2.34 -18.28 14.91
C LEU A 392 -2.69 -19.63 15.56
N ILE A 393 -1.81 -20.63 15.44
CA ILE A 393 -2.07 -22.01 15.92
C ILE A 393 -2.20 -22.06 17.45
N HIS A 394 -1.47 -21.19 18.16
CA HIS A 394 -1.50 -21.10 19.62
C HIS A 394 -2.52 -20.09 20.16
N ASP A 395 -3.41 -19.54 19.31
CA ASP A 395 -4.41 -18.54 19.69
C ASP A 395 -3.84 -17.30 20.41
N GLN A 396 -2.61 -16.91 20.08
CA GLN A 396 -1.90 -15.78 20.72
C GLN A 396 -2.19 -14.42 20.06
N ILE A 397 -2.96 -14.43 18.99
CA ILE A 397 -3.40 -13.26 18.22
C ILE A 397 -4.87 -13.40 17.93
#